data_AF-A0A0M2GKS7-F1
#
_entry.id   AF-A0A0M2GKS7-F1
#
_cell.length_a   1.000
_cell.length_b   1.000
_cell.length_c   1.000
_cell.angle_alpha   90.00
_cell.angle_beta   90.00
_cell.angle_gamma   90.00
#
_symmetry.space_group_name_H-M   'P 1'
#
loop_
_entity.id
_entity.type
_entity.pdbx_description
1 polymer ?
#
loop_
_entity_poly.entity_id
_entity_poly.type
_entity_poly.pdbx_seq_one_letter_code
_entity_poly.pdbx_strand_id
1 'polypeptide(L)'
;MTPPLPRTDRGRLLLVLALATLVTLFTATVPLLRDWFDLRVYYGSIDTWVHHGGRVYDYRVPGTTYGFTYPPFAAVAMAPMALLGLHTAIAAALLLNLAALAAVLRLLAGPDWRRHGWFGWALTACLLALFEPLRDTFSFGQVNLLLLALVLTDATLLATGRGRLAGVGIGLAAAIKLTPALFIGLLLVAGRWRAAAVATAVAGGATALAAQVDPDASRFYWTEALWDTDRVGRLGYVSNQSVQGILARLGEPDRAVWAVAVLLILGVWAVRTRRAVAAGEWTAAFALTGLAACLVSPITWVHHLVWLLPSFAVLVRAGRPRVAGALYAVLCTSVVWLWFDDASGVDGFLGSNAYAWITLGLLLWLPVGQFCPALRTGSRSTSTTTAAPVPAAPAISPASVQTDPCSSGTAAATAGGVVAAGRASVRGAPSEPTASTLPADRKPQSSSERASSYTADPPPS
;
A
#
# COMPACT_ATOMS: atom_id res chain seq x y z
N MET A 1 -21.56 -13.04 13.96
CA MET A 1 -21.03 -12.76 15.30
C MET A 1 -19.52 -12.85 15.24
N THR A 2 -18.78 -11.75 15.46
CA THR A 2 -17.32 -11.81 15.63
C THR A 2 -17.01 -12.35 17.03
N PRO A 3 -16.18 -13.39 17.19
CA PRO A 3 -15.81 -13.88 18.51
C PRO A 3 -15.14 -12.76 19.32
N PRO A 4 -15.40 -12.67 20.65
CA PRO A 4 -14.81 -11.65 21.48
C PRO A 4 -13.29 -11.81 21.52
N LEU A 5 -12.55 -10.70 21.36
CA LEU A 5 -11.09 -10.70 21.46
C LEU A 5 -10.65 -11.13 22.87
N PRO A 6 -9.53 -11.88 22.99
CA PRO A 6 -9.04 -12.35 24.27
C PRO A 6 -8.70 -11.20 25.22
N ARG A 7 -9.19 -11.32 26.47
CA ARG A 7 -9.00 -10.32 27.53
C ARG A 7 -7.68 -10.47 28.30
N THR A 8 -7.06 -11.65 28.28
CA THR A 8 -5.80 -11.94 28.97
C THR A 8 -4.60 -11.88 28.01
N ASP A 9 -3.43 -11.50 28.51
CA ASP A 9 -2.22 -11.43 27.69
C ASP A 9 -1.77 -12.81 27.17
N ARG A 10 -2.00 -13.87 27.95
CA ARG A 10 -1.79 -15.26 27.48
C ARG A 10 -2.70 -15.60 26.31
N GLY A 11 -3.99 -15.27 26.39
CA GLY A 11 -4.94 -15.50 25.29
C GLY A 11 -4.59 -14.68 24.04
N ARG A 12 -4.14 -13.43 24.23
CA ARG A 12 -3.64 -12.57 23.15
C ARG A 12 -2.40 -13.15 22.49
N LEU A 13 -1.43 -13.63 23.27
CA LEU A 13 -0.21 -14.25 22.77
C LEU A 13 -0.53 -15.52 21.97
N LEU A 14 -1.38 -16.40 22.51
CA LEU A 14 -1.79 -17.62 21.81
C LEU A 14 -2.50 -17.31 20.48
N LEU A 15 -3.38 -16.30 20.45
CA LEU A 15 -4.03 -15.87 19.22
C LEU A 15 -3.02 -15.33 18.21
N VAL A 16 -2.08 -14.49 18.64
CA VAL A 16 -1.01 -13.96 17.76
C VAL A 16 -0.16 -15.08 17.22
N LEU A 17 0.25 -16.06 18.05
CA LEU A 17 1.04 -17.20 17.60
C LEU A 17 0.27 -18.11 16.63
N ALA A 18 -1.03 -18.32 16.87
CA ALA A 18 -1.88 -19.07 15.95
C ALA A 18 -2.01 -18.35 14.59
N LEU A 19 -2.26 -17.04 14.60
CA LEU A 19 -2.34 -16.22 13.38
C LEU A 19 -1.00 -16.17 12.65
N ALA A 20 0.11 -15.93 13.36
CA ALA A 20 1.44 -15.90 12.77
C ALA A 20 1.80 -17.25 12.14
N THR A 21 1.48 -18.36 12.81
CA THR A 21 1.65 -19.72 12.25
C THR A 21 0.82 -19.91 10.99
N LEU A 22 -0.47 -19.52 11.00
CA LEU A 22 -1.35 -19.63 9.84
C LEU A 22 -0.86 -18.79 8.65
N VAL A 23 -0.47 -17.55 8.90
CA VAL A 23 0.09 -16.63 7.90
C VAL A 23 1.40 -17.19 7.33
N THR A 24 2.28 -17.73 8.18
CA THR A 24 3.54 -18.34 7.76
C THR A 24 3.28 -19.56 6.89
N LEU A 25 2.37 -20.45 7.32
CA LEU A 25 1.98 -21.63 6.55
C LEU A 25 1.37 -21.26 5.20
N PHE A 26 0.46 -20.28 5.17
CA PHE A 26 -0.11 -19.75 3.94
C PHE A 26 0.97 -19.21 3.00
N THR A 27 1.89 -18.39 3.51
CA THR A 27 2.97 -17.79 2.71
C THR A 27 3.98 -18.83 2.22
N ALA A 28 4.18 -19.91 2.98
CA ALA A 28 5.08 -21.01 2.62
C ALA A 28 4.46 -22.01 1.62
N THR A 29 3.14 -22.16 1.63
CA THR A 29 2.42 -23.16 0.81
C THR A 29 1.88 -22.61 -0.49
N VAL A 30 1.55 -21.31 -0.55
CA VAL A 30 1.17 -20.66 -1.79
C VAL A 30 2.45 -20.10 -2.44
N PRO A 31 2.80 -20.49 -3.69
CA PRO A 31 4.05 -20.13 -4.36
C PRO A 31 4.05 -18.65 -4.75
N LEU A 32 4.19 -17.79 -3.73
CA LEU A 32 4.15 -16.33 -3.83
C LEU A 32 5.54 -15.73 -3.57
N LEU A 33 6.53 -16.57 -3.24
CA LEU A 33 7.93 -16.17 -3.19
C LEU A 33 8.42 -15.97 -4.63
N ARG A 34 8.76 -14.71 -4.94
CA ARG A 34 9.22 -14.27 -6.26
C ARG A 34 10.75 -14.30 -6.38
N ASP A 35 11.41 -15.07 -5.52
CA ASP A 35 12.87 -15.24 -5.45
C ASP A 35 13.67 -13.92 -5.52
N TRP A 36 13.15 -12.85 -4.90
CA TRP A 36 13.75 -11.52 -4.89
C TRP A 36 14.10 -11.02 -6.31
N PHE A 37 13.27 -11.36 -7.30
CA PHE A 37 13.57 -11.16 -8.71
C PHE A 37 14.01 -9.72 -9.04
N ASP A 38 13.26 -8.71 -8.60
CA ASP A 38 13.60 -7.32 -8.89
C ASP A 38 14.89 -6.89 -8.16
N LEU A 39 15.11 -7.35 -6.92
CA LEU A 39 16.36 -7.09 -6.21
C LEU A 39 17.56 -7.76 -6.88
N ARG A 40 17.40 -8.96 -7.45
CA ARG A 40 18.45 -9.61 -8.25
C ARG A 40 18.74 -8.83 -9.52
N VAL A 41 17.72 -8.24 -10.16
CA VAL A 41 17.90 -7.32 -11.30
C VAL A 41 18.72 -6.11 -10.85
N TYR A 42 18.37 -5.46 -9.74
CA TYR A 42 19.10 -4.31 -9.22
C TYR A 42 20.54 -4.68 -8.86
N TYR A 43 20.73 -5.76 -8.11
CA TYR A 43 22.04 -6.26 -7.71
C TYR A 43 22.91 -6.53 -8.93
N GLY A 44 22.44 -7.32 -9.90
CA GLY A 44 23.20 -7.67 -11.08
C GLY A 44 23.52 -6.46 -11.97
N SER A 45 22.61 -5.48 -12.06
CA SER A 45 22.86 -4.23 -12.78
C SER A 45 23.98 -3.41 -12.13
N ILE A 46 23.94 -3.30 -10.79
CA ILE A 46 24.93 -2.54 -10.00
C ILE A 46 26.28 -3.25 -9.98
N ASP A 47 26.30 -4.56 -9.80
CA ASP A 47 27.50 -5.40 -9.82
C ASP A 47 28.20 -5.34 -11.19
N THR A 48 27.43 -5.45 -12.27
CA THR A 48 27.94 -5.31 -13.65
C THR A 48 28.52 -3.91 -13.91
N TRP A 49 27.85 -2.87 -13.43
CA TRP A 49 28.28 -1.49 -13.60
C TRP A 49 29.56 -1.17 -12.82
N VAL A 50 29.65 -1.60 -11.56
CA VAL A 50 30.75 -1.25 -10.66
C VAL A 50 31.98 -2.14 -10.86
N HIS A 51 31.79 -3.46 -11.00
CA HIS A 51 32.89 -4.43 -10.98
C HIS A 51 33.29 -4.95 -12.36
N HIS A 52 32.37 -4.90 -13.34
CA HIS A 52 32.58 -5.51 -14.66
C HIS A 52 32.67 -4.48 -15.81
N GLY A 53 32.67 -3.18 -15.49
CA GLY A 53 32.78 -2.10 -16.47
C GLY A 53 31.61 -2.03 -17.47
N GLY A 54 30.48 -2.66 -17.15
CA GLY A 54 29.29 -2.62 -17.98
C GLY A 54 28.44 -1.37 -17.75
N ARG A 55 27.35 -1.22 -18.51
CA ARG A 55 26.41 -0.10 -18.37
C ARG A 55 25.17 -0.52 -17.59
N VAL A 56 24.66 0.35 -16.71
CA VAL A 56 23.49 0.11 -15.85
C VAL A 56 22.29 -0.44 -16.63
N TYR A 57 22.03 0.11 -17.82
CA TYR A 57 20.82 -0.20 -18.61
C TYR A 57 20.99 -1.35 -19.61
N ASP A 58 22.21 -1.89 -19.76
CA ASP A 58 22.52 -3.02 -20.64
C ASP A 58 22.36 -4.37 -19.94
N TYR A 59 22.46 -4.38 -18.61
CA TYR A 59 22.26 -5.59 -17.83
C TYR A 59 20.85 -6.16 -18.04
N ARG A 60 20.81 -7.46 -18.35
CA ARG A 60 19.58 -8.25 -18.42
C ARG A 60 19.75 -9.52 -17.62
N VAL A 61 18.71 -9.90 -16.89
CA VAL A 61 18.71 -11.19 -16.18
C VAL A 61 18.77 -12.32 -17.22
N PRO A 62 19.70 -13.27 -17.11
CA PRO A 62 19.86 -14.36 -18.07
C PRO A 62 18.54 -15.08 -18.38
N GLY A 63 18.27 -15.28 -19.67
CA GLY A 63 17.03 -15.93 -20.14
C GLY A 63 15.79 -15.03 -20.11
N THR A 64 15.92 -13.74 -19.82
CA THR A 64 14.82 -12.77 -19.82
C THR A 64 15.21 -11.46 -20.52
N THR A 65 14.23 -10.60 -20.76
CA THR A 65 14.44 -9.23 -21.28
C THR A 65 14.51 -8.18 -20.16
N TYR A 66 14.34 -8.58 -18.90
CA TYR A 66 14.22 -7.65 -17.77
C TYR A 66 15.59 -7.13 -17.32
N GLY A 67 15.65 -5.82 -17.13
CA GLY A 67 16.85 -5.10 -16.69
C GLY A 67 16.49 -3.91 -15.80
N PHE A 68 17.46 -3.03 -15.55
CA PHE A 68 17.23 -1.84 -14.71
C PHE A 68 16.25 -0.86 -15.37
N THR A 69 15.23 -0.42 -14.63
CA THR A 69 14.12 0.42 -15.14
C THR A 69 14.02 1.79 -14.47
N TYR A 70 14.76 2.02 -13.38
CA TYR A 70 14.66 3.25 -12.61
C TYR A 70 15.54 4.38 -13.18
N PRO A 71 15.23 5.65 -12.84
CA PRO A 71 16.11 6.76 -13.17
C PRO A 71 17.55 6.54 -12.68
N PRO A 72 18.55 7.18 -13.31
CA PRO A 72 19.96 6.95 -13.01
C PRO A 72 20.33 7.17 -11.54
N PHE A 73 19.67 8.12 -10.87
CA PHE A 73 19.89 8.37 -9.45
C PHE A 73 19.56 7.17 -8.57
N ALA A 74 18.61 6.31 -8.97
CA ALA A 74 18.35 5.07 -8.25
C ALA A 74 19.56 4.12 -8.29
N ALA A 75 20.26 4.04 -9.44
CA ALA A 75 21.46 3.23 -9.55
C ALA A 75 22.58 3.77 -8.65
N VAL A 76 22.78 5.09 -8.64
CA VAL A 76 23.73 5.74 -7.73
C VAL A 76 23.38 5.49 -6.25
N ALA A 77 22.10 5.61 -5.88
CA ALA A 77 21.65 5.34 -4.52
C ALA A 77 21.79 3.87 -4.12
N MET A 78 21.73 2.95 -5.09
CA MET A 78 21.94 1.51 -4.88
C MET A 78 23.41 1.09 -5.03
N ALA A 79 24.33 1.96 -5.46
CA ALA A 79 25.75 1.65 -5.67
C ALA A 79 26.44 1.01 -4.45
N PRO A 80 26.15 1.39 -3.18
CA PRO A 80 26.72 0.71 -2.01
C PRO A 80 26.40 -0.79 -1.93
N MET A 81 25.37 -1.26 -2.63
CA MET A 81 25.03 -2.68 -2.74
C MET A 81 26.13 -3.50 -3.41
N ALA A 82 26.96 -2.89 -4.27
CA ALA A 82 28.11 -3.53 -4.91
C ALA A 82 29.17 -4.01 -3.89
N LEU A 83 29.16 -3.47 -2.68
CA LEU A 83 30.09 -3.86 -1.60
C LEU A 83 29.65 -5.12 -0.86
N LEU A 84 28.44 -5.61 -1.14
CA LEU A 84 27.80 -6.71 -0.42
C LEU A 84 27.69 -7.93 -1.33
N GLY A 85 27.79 -9.13 -0.76
CA GLY A 85 27.32 -10.33 -1.46
C GLY A 85 25.78 -10.34 -1.55
N LEU A 86 25.24 -11.02 -2.56
CA LEU A 86 23.80 -11.07 -2.83
C LEU A 86 22.93 -11.38 -1.60
N HIS A 87 23.30 -12.38 -0.78
CA HIS A 87 22.54 -12.74 0.41
C HIS A 87 22.50 -11.60 1.45
N THR A 88 23.62 -10.89 1.61
CA THR A 88 23.71 -9.72 2.50
C THR A 88 22.91 -8.54 1.95
N ALA A 89 22.91 -8.33 0.63
CA ALA A 89 22.08 -7.34 -0.02
C ALA A 89 20.57 -7.64 0.16
N ILE A 90 20.16 -8.90 0.03
CA ILE A 90 18.80 -9.37 0.33
C ILE A 90 18.43 -9.08 1.78
N ALA A 91 19.27 -9.49 2.74
CA ALA A 91 19.04 -9.24 4.16
C ALA A 91 18.92 -7.74 4.47
N ALA A 92 19.81 -6.90 3.92
CA ALA A 92 19.79 -5.45 4.09
C ALA A 92 18.51 -4.83 3.50
N ALA A 93 18.11 -5.24 2.29
CA ALA A 93 16.88 -4.76 1.65
C ALA A 93 15.62 -5.15 2.43
N LEU A 94 15.58 -6.36 2.99
CA LEU A 94 14.50 -6.80 3.87
C LEU A 94 14.41 -5.96 5.15
N LEU A 95 15.55 -5.72 5.81
CA LEU A 95 15.61 -4.89 7.01
C LEU A 95 15.19 -3.44 6.72
N LEU A 96 15.62 -2.87 5.60
CA LEU A 96 15.22 -1.54 5.16
C LEU A 96 13.72 -1.47 4.88
N ASN A 97 13.13 -2.46 4.21
CA ASN A 97 11.69 -2.51 3.96
C ASN A 97 10.88 -2.70 5.25
N LEU A 98 11.36 -3.49 6.21
CA LEU A 98 10.73 -3.62 7.53
C LEU A 98 10.77 -2.30 8.31
N ALA A 99 11.91 -1.61 8.31
CA ALA A 99 12.05 -0.30 8.93
C ALA A 99 11.14 0.74 8.27
N ALA A 100 11.06 0.73 6.93
CA ALA A 100 10.18 1.59 6.16
C ALA A 100 8.71 1.31 6.46
N LEU A 101 8.31 0.03 6.55
CA LEU A 101 6.95 -0.35 6.94
C LEU A 101 6.61 0.15 8.33
N ALA A 102 7.50 -0.04 9.32
CA ALA A 102 7.30 0.46 10.67
C ALA A 102 7.15 2.00 10.68
N ALA A 103 7.95 2.71 9.89
CA ALA A 103 7.83 4.15 9.71
C ALA A 103 6.49 4.56 9.08
N VAL A 104 6.08 3.89 7.98
CA VAL A 104 4.78 4.12 7.32
C VAL A 104 3.63 3.93 8.30
N LEU A 105 3.61 2.83 9.06
CA LEU A 105 2.55 2.57 10.04
C LEU A 105 2.56 3.62 11.16
N ARG A 106 3.73 4.06 11.61
CA ARG A 106 3.86 5.13 12.60
C ARG A 106 3.30 6.46 12.10
N LEU A 107 3.66 6.84 10.88
CA LEU A 107 3.18 8.06 10.23
C LEU A 107 1.67 7.98 9.98
N LEU A 108 1.18 6.82 9.53
CA LEU A 108 -0.24 6.59 9.28
C LEU A 108 -1.07 6.40 10.53
N ALA A 109 -0.53 6.01 11.68
CA ALA A 109 -1.28 5.95 12.94
C ALA A 109 -1.31 7.31 13.65
N GLY A 110 -0.26 8.12 13.50
CA GLY A 110 -0.14 9.43 14.14
C GLY A 110 0.04 9.32 15.67
N PRO A 111 -0.43 10.32 16.45
CA PRO A 111 -0.26 10.35 17.91
C PRO A 111 -0.83 9.12 18.64
N ASP A 112 -1.85 8.49 18.05
CA ASP A 112 -2.52 7.30 18.59
C ASP A 112 -1.71 6.00 18.40
N TRP A 113 -0.51 6.06 17.81
CA TRP A 113 0.38 4.89 17.63
C TRP A 113 0.57 4.11 18.94
N ARG A 114 0.74 4.81 20.07
CA ARG A 114 0.95 4.17 21.38
C ARG A 114 -0.29 3.44 21.90
N ARG A 115 -1.49 3.85 21.48
CA ARG A 115 -2.77 3.26 21.94
C ARG A 115 -3.01 1.85 21.40
N HIS A 116 -2.34 1.47 20.31
CA HIS A 116 -2.49 0.15 19.70
C HIS A 116 -1.87 -0.97 20.54
N GLY A 117 -0.84 -0.65 21.36
CA GLY A 117 -0.13 -1.64 22.19
C GLY A 117 0.54 -2.76 21.38
N TRP A 118 1.23 -3.67 22.06
CA TRP A 118 1.91 -4.79 21.40
C TRP A 118 0.93 -5.70 20.63
N PHE A 119 -0.26 -5.95 21.21
CA PHE A 119 -1.26 -6.84 20.63
C PHE A 119 -1.88 -6.27 19.35
N GLY A 120 -2.22 -4.98 19.32
CA GLY A 120 -2.73 -4.32 18.12
C GLY A 120 -1.68 -4.29 16.99
N TRP A 121 -0.42 -4.05 17.32
CA TRP A 121 0.67 -4.10 16.33
C TRP A 121 0.92 -5.52 15.81
N ALA A 122 0.84 -6.53 16.67
CA ALA A 122 0.96 -7.93 16.26
C ALA A 122 -0.17 -8.35 15.31
N LEU A 123 -1.42 -7.97 15.60
CA LEU A 123 -2.55 -8.21 14.70
C LEU A 123 -2.39 -7.47 13.37
N THR A 124 -1.97 -6.20 13.43
CA THR A 124 -1.72 -5.39 12.23
C THR A 124 -0.63 -6.01 11.37
N ALA A 125 0.44 -6.53 11.96
CA ALA A 125 1.50 -7.23 11.25
C ALA A 125 0.99 -8.52 10.56
N CYS A 126 0.16 -9.31 11.25
CA CYS A 126 -0.44 -10.52 10.67
C CYS A 126 -1.36 -10.18 9.49
N LEU A 127 -2.15 -9.10 9.60
CA LEU A 127 -2.97 -8.62 8.48
C LEU A 127 -2.05 -8.18 7.33
N LEU A 128 -1.14 -7.25 7.56
CA LEU A 128 -0.24 -6.75 6.52
C LEU A 128 0.54 -7.85 5.78
N ALA A 129 0.93 -8.93 6.45
CA ALA A 129 1.57 -10.09 5.82
C ALA A 129 0.67 -10.83 4.80
N LEU A 130 -0.66 -10.77 4.96
CA LEU A 130 -1.64 -11.29 3.99
C LEU A 130 -1.93 -10.31 2.86
N PHE A 131 -1.65 -9.01 3.04
CA PHE A 131 -1.87 -7.98 2.03
C PHE A 131 -0.93 -8.19 0.84
N GLU A 132 -1.48 -8.61 -0.30
CA GLU A 132 -0.69 -9.03 -1.45
C GLU A 132 0.29 -7.96 -1.96
N PRO A 133 -0.10 -6.68 -2.13
CA PRO A 133 0.85 -5.67 -2.58
C PRO A 133 2.09 -5.53 -1.70
N LEU A 134 1.91 -5.72 -0.38
CA LEU A 134 3.01 -5.68 0.58
C LEU A 134 3.85 -6.95 0.50
N ARG A 135 3.21 -8.12 0.48
CA ARG A 135 3.90 -9.40 0.32
C ARG A 135 4.74 -9.41 -0.96
N ASP A 136 4.16 -9.03 -2.09
CA ASP A 136 4.88 -8.94 -3.36
C ASP A 136 6.02 -7.92 -3.28
N THR A 137 5.85 -6.79 -2.58
CA THR A 137 6.95 -5.84 -2.37
C THR A 137 8.15 -6.49 -1.67
N PHE A 138 7.92 -7.28 -0.61
CA PHE A 138 8.98 -8.03 0.07
C PHE A 138 9.55 -9.15 -0.80
N SER A 139 8.69 -9.92 -1.47
CA SER A 139 9.06 -11.09 -2.26
C SER A 139 9.85 -10.74 -3.53
N PHE A 140 9.60 -9.57 -4.14
CA PHE A 140 10.39 -9.03 -5.25
C PHE A 140 11.63 -8.25 -4.76
N GLY A 141 11.64 -7.76 -3.52
CA GLY A 141 12.69 -6.88 -3.01
C GLY A 141 12.58 -5.44 -3.52
N GLN A 142 11.35 -4.95 -3.62
CA GLN A 142 11.01 -3.63 -4.14
C GLN A 142 11.26 -2.51 -3.11
N VAL A 143 11.49 -1.28 -3.61
CA VAL A 143 11.77 -0.09 -2.77
C VAL A 143 10.54 0.74 -2.43
N ASN A 144 9.35 0.33 -2.87
CA ASN A 144 8.15 1.16 -2.80
C ASN A 144 7.80 1.64 -1.37
N LEU A 145 8.07 0.84 -0.33
CA LEU A 145 7.82 1.24 1.06
C LEU A 145 8.75 2.36 1.52
N LEU A 146 10.02 2.34 1.08
CA LEU A 146 10.97 3.41 1.38
C LEU A 146 10.47 4.73 0.76
N LEU A 147 10.02 4.68 -0.50
CA LEU A 147 9.46 5.84 -1.18
C LEU A 147 8.19 6.36 -0.50
N LEU A 148 7.29 5.44 -0.10
CA LEU A 148 6.08 5.80 0.63
C LEU A 148 6.41 6.43 1.99
N ALA A 149 7.41 5.93 2.73
CA ALA A 149 7.85 6.49 4.00
C ALA A 149 8.39 7.91 3.84
N LEU A 150 9.21 8.17 2.81
CA LEU A 150 9.73 9.50 2.48
C LEU A 150 8.59 10.49 2.19
N VAL A 151 7.65 10.09 1.34
CA VAL A 151 6.50 10.91 0.94
C VAL A 151 5.56 11.18 2.13
N LEU A 152 5.28 10.19 2.99
CA LEU A 152 4.44 10.38 4.18
C LEU A 152 5.12 11.20 5.28
N THR A 153 6.46 11.23 5.30
CA THR A 153 7.22 12.13 6.17
C THR A 153 6.93 13.58 5.78
N ASP A 154 6.98 13.91 4.49
CA ASP A 154 6.60 15.23 3.99
C ASP A 154 5.13 15.56 4.26
N ALA A 155 4.22 14.60 4.11
CA ALA A 155 2.81 14.78 4.49
C ALA A 155 2.66 15.21 5.95
N THR A 156 3.44 14.60 6.85
CA THR A 156 3.44 14.92 8.29
C THR A 156 4.06 16.29 8.56
N LEU A 157 5.14 16.65 7.87
CA LEU A 157 5.75 17.98 7.96
C LEU A 157 4.79 19.09 7.51
N LEU A 158 4.01 18.84 6.46
CA LEU A 158 2.97 19.75 5.97
C LEU A 158 1.81 19.88 6.95
N ALA A 159 1.34 18.75 7.51
CA ALA A 159 0.25 18.73 8.48
C ALA A 159 0.61 19.43 9.81
N THR A 160 1.86 19.37 10.23
CA THR A 160 2.34 19.96 11.51
C THR A 160 2.84 21.40 11.38
N GLY A 161 2.75 22.01 10.19
CA GLY A 161 3.22 23.38 9.95
C GLY A 161 4.75 23.53 9.87
N ARG A 162 5.51 22.43 9.95
CA ARG A 162 6.99 22.41 9.83
C ARG A 162 7.46 22.36 8.37
N GLY A 163 6.76 23.10 7.49
CA GLY A 163 6.88 22.99 6.03
C GLY A 163 8.17 23.50 5.41
N ARG A 164 9.19 23.90 6.20
CA ARG A 164 10.45 24.43 5.65
C ARG A 164 11.26 23.36 4.90
N LEU A 165 11.24 22.13 5.40
CA LEU A 165 11.89 20.96 4.80
C LEU A 165 10.91 20.06 4.03
N ALA A 166 9.62 20.41 4.01
CA ALA A 166 8.63 19.64 3.26
C ALA A 166 8.95 19.71 1.76
N GLY A 167 9.00 18.56 1.11
CA GLY A 167 9.32 18.39 -0.30
C GLY A 167 10.60 17.59 -0.52
N VAL A 168 11.50 17.49 0.47
CA VAL A 168 12.74 16.72 0.33
C VAL A 168 12.46 15.24 0.11
N GLY A 169 11.54 14.66 0.89
CA GLY A 169 11.16 13.24 0.75
C GLY A 169 10.49 12.94 -0.59
N ILE A 170 9.59 13.83 -1.03
CA ILE A 170 8.92 13.75 -2.34
C ILE A 170 9.94 13.86 -3.48
N GLY A 171 10.86 14.81 -3.40
CA GLY A 171 11.91 15.01 -4.42
C GLY A 171 12.84 13.80 -4.54
N LEU A 172 13.33 13.27 -3.42
CA LEU A 172 14.15 12.05 -3.41
C LEU A 172 13.38 10.84 -3.95
N ALA A 173 12.11 10.69 -3.55
CA ALA A 173 11.29 9.60 -4.03
C ALA A 173 11.06 9.67 -5.55
N ALA A 174 10.82 10.87 -6.08
CA ALA A 174 10.67 11.13 -7.51
C ALA A 174 11.96 10.91 -8.31
N ALA A 175 13.13 11.16 -7.70
CA ALA A 175 14.43 10.90 -8.32
C ALA A 175 14.77 9.40 -8.35
N ILE A 176 14.33 8.61 -7.36
CA ILE A 176 14.55 7.15 -7.33
C ILE A 176 13.55 6.44 -8.25
N LYS A 177 12.33 6.93 -8.38
CA LYS A 177 11.29 6.34 -9.24
C LYS A 177 10.42 7.47 -9.75
N LEU A 178 10.03 7.49 -11.02
CA LEU A 178 9.33 8.66 -11.56
C LEU A 178 7.90 8.83 -11.01
N THR A 179 7.25 7.74 -10.59
CA THR A 179 5.83 7.72 -10.15
C THR A 179 5.50 8.74 -9.05
N PRO A 180 6.31 8.93 -7.98
CA PRO A 180 6.04 9.92 -6.94
C PRO A 180 6.17 11.38 -7.40
N ALA A 181 6.61 11.67 -8.63
CA ALA A 181 6.58 13.04 -9.17
C ALA A 181 5.17 13.67 -9.16
N LEU A 182 4.11 12.85 -9.20
CA LEU A 182 2.72 13.35 -9.07
C LEU A 182 2.48 14.04 -7.71
N PHE A 183 3.24 13.70 -6.67
CA PHE A 183 3.18 14.40 -5.38
C PHE A 183 3.73 15.82 -5.45
N ILE A 184 4.61 16.14 -6.40
CA ILE A 184 4.97 17.55 -6.69
C ILE A 184 3.74 18.28 -7.25
N GLY A 185 2.99 17.63 -8.15
CA GLY A 185 1.70 18.12 -8.64
C GLY A 185 0.69 18.36 -7.51
N LEU A 186 0.60 17.44 -6.53
CA LEU A 186 -0.19 17.64 -5.32
C LEU A 186 0.17 18.96 -4.62
N LEU A 187 1.47 19.24 -4.44
CA LEU A 187 1.93 20.46 -3.77
C LEU A 187 1.54 21.72 -4.55
N LEU A 188 1.61 21.69 -5.88
CA LEU A 188 1.16 22.78 -6.76
C LEU A 188 -0.35 23.00 -6.63
N VAL A 189 -1.14 21.94 -6.73
CA VAL A 189 -2.61 21.95 -6.56
C VAL A 189 -3.02 22.43 -5.17
N ALA A 190 -2.21 22.11 -4.15
CA ALA A 190 -2.39 22.55 -2.77
C ALA A 190 -1.92 24.00 -2.49
N GLY A 191 -1.37 24.70 -3.49
CA GLY A 191 -0.80 26.04 -3.33
C GLY A 191 0.45 26.08 -2.43
N ARG A 192 1.16 24.96 -2.27
CA ARG A 192 2.38 24.83 -1.47
C ARG A 192 3.62 25.03 -2.33
N TRP A 193 3.70 26.18 -3.00
CA TRP A 193 4.76 26.52 -3.98
C TRP A 193 6.18 26.33 -3.47
N ARG A 194 6.47 26.72 -2.22
CA ARG A 194 7.80 26.49 -1.61
C ARG A 194 8.14 25.01 -1.53
N ALA A 195 7.22 24.18 -1.04
CA ALA A 195 7.47 22.74 -0.91
C ALA A 195 7.60 22.09 -2.29
N ALA A 196 6.80 22.53 -3.27
CA ALA A 196 6.93 22.09 -4.65
C ALA A 196 8.31 22.45 -5.21
N ALA A 197 8.78 23.68 -5.02
CA ALA A 197 10.10 24.13 -5.43
C ALA A 197 11.23 23.33 -4.76
N VAL A 198 11.12 23.04 -3.45
CA VAL A 198 12.08 22.17 -2.73
C VAL A 198 12.08 20.76 -3.33
N ALA A 199 10.91 20.17 -3.57
CA ALA A 199 10.82 18.84 -4.15
C ALA A 199 11.41 18.77 -5.57
N THR A 200 11.09 19.75 -6.41
CA THR A 200 11.66 19.87 -7.76
C THR A 200 13.17 20.09 -7.71
N ALA A 201 13.67 20.95 -6.81
CA ALA A 201 15.10 21.20 -6.67
C ALA A 201 15.86 19.97 -6.17
N VAL A 202 15.30 19.22 -5.22
CA VAL A 202 15.91 17.97 -4.72
C VAL A 202 15.90 16.90 -5.81
N ALA A 203 14.78 16.74 -6.53
CA ALA A 203 14.71 15.79 -7.63
C ALA A 203 15.71 16.16 -8.74
N GLY A 204 15.72 17.42 -9.18
CA GLY A 204 16.64 17.92 -10.20
C GLY A 204 18.10 17.83 -9.78
N GLY A 205 18.42 18.14 -8.51
CA GLY A 205 19.78 18.01 -7.97
C GLY A 205 20.24 16.55 -7.90
N ALA A 206 19.37 15.63 -7.49
CA ALA A 206 19.66 14.20 -7.50
C ALA A 206 19.84 13.65 -8.91
N THR A 207 19.01 14.07 -9.87
CA THR A 207 19.18 13.74 -11.29
C THR A 207 20.49 14.32 -11.86
N ALA A 208 20.83 15.56 -11.53
CA ALA A 208 22.08 16.18 -11.96
C ALA A 208 23.31 15.48 -11.37
N LEU A 209 23.26 15.08 -10.10
CA LEU A 209 24.30 14.26 -9.47
C LEU A 209 24.49 12.94 -10.23
N ALA A 210 23.40 12.26 -10.60
CA ALA A 210 23.48 11.03 -11.36
C ALA A 210 24.05 11.25 -12.77
N ALA A 211 23.73 12.37 -13.42
CA ALA A 211 24.31 12.76 -14.69
C ALA A 211 25.81 13.12 -14.60
N GLN A 212 26.31 13.53 -13.43
CA GLN A 212 27.74 13.72 -13.19
C GLN A 212 28.47 12.39 -12.94
N VAL A 213 27.81 11.43 -12.28
CA VAL A 213 28.38 10.10 -12.01
C VAL A 213 28.43 9.25 -13.27
N ASP A 214 27.34 9.23 -14.05
CA ASP A 214 27.26 8.50 -15.32
C ASP A 214 26.44 9.31 -16.35
N PRO A 215 27.11 10.17 -17.15
CA PRO A 215 26.47 11.01 -18.15
C PRO A 215 25.77 10.20 -19.25
N ASP A 216 26.37 9.09 -19.67
CA ASP A 216 25.87 8.28 -20.78
C ASP A 216 24.62 7.50 -20.38
N ALA A 217 24.62 6.88 -19.19
CA ALA A 217 23.43 6.24 -18.63
C ALA A 217 22.30 7.26 -18.46
N SER A 218 22.62 8.48 -18.02
CA SER A 218 21.62 9.53 -17.86
C SER A 218 21.04 10.01 -19.18
N ARG A 219 21.88 10.20 -20.21
CA ARG A 219 21.41 10.54 -21.55
C ARG A 219 20.49 9.45 -22.09
N PHE A 220 20.95 8.20 -22.08
CA PHE A 220 20.17 7.05 -22.55
C PHE A 220 18.83 6.94 -21.83
N TYR A 221 18.80 7.16 -20.51
CA TYR A 221 17.55 7.09 -19.75
C TYR A 221 16.50 8.08 -20.25
N TRP A 222 16.88 9.35 -20.36
CA TRP A 222 15.93 10.43 -20.69
C TRP A 222 15.54 10.48 -22.18
N THR A 223 16.41 10.00 -23.08
CA THR A 223 16.15 10.03 -24.53
C THR A 223 15.52 8.75 -25.07
N GLU A 224 15.79 7.60 -24.46
CA GLU A 224 15.40 6.29 -25.01
C GLU A 224 14.66 5.45 -23.97
N ALA A 225 15.31 5.13 -22.85
CA ALA A 225 14.81 4.15 -21.89
C ALA A 225 13.44 4.49 -21.29
N LEU A 226 13.18 5.77 -21.05
CA LEU A 226 11.91 6.26 -20.49
C LEU A 226 10.72 6.09 -21.45
N TRP A 227 10.98 6.11 -22.76
CA TRP A 227 9.94 6.06 -23.80
C TRP A 227 9.67 4.66 -24.31
N ASP A 228 10.57 3.71 -24.02
CA ASP A 228 10.46 2.30 -24.34
C ASP A 228 9.81 1.52 -23.18
N THR A 229 8.48 1.45 -23.21
CA THR A 229 7.70 0.72 -22.20
C THR A 229 7.88 -0.80 -22.27
N ASP A 230 8.32 -1.34 -23.41
CA ASP A 230 8.46 -2.78 -23.61
C ASP A 230 9.64 -3.35 -22.79
N ARG A 231 10.62 -2.50 -22.45
CA ARG A 231 11.71 -2.84 -21.51
C ARG A 231 11.23 -3.12 -20.09
N VAL A 232 10.11 -2.52 -19.69
CA VAL A 232 9.57 -2.64 -18.33
C VAL A 232 8.69 -3.87 -18.18
N GLY A 233 7.96 -4.23 -19.24
CA GLY A 233 7.14 -5.44 -19.31
C GLY A 233 5.93 -5.29 -20.23
N ARG A 234 5.21 -6.39 -20.44
CA ARG A 234 4.02 -6.40 -21.31
C ARG A 234 2.88 -5.60 -20.70
N LEU A 235 2.35 -4.62 -21.43
CA LEU A 235 1.26 -3.75 -20.96
C LEU A 235 0.01 -4.54 -20.53
N GLY A 236 -0.39 -5.55 -21.30
CA GLY A 236 -1.56 -6.38 -21.02
C GLY A 236 -1.36 -7.41 -19.90
N TYR A 237 -0.15 -7.56 -19.35
CA TYR A 237 0.12 -8.55 -18.30
C TYR A 237 -0.78 -8.33 -17.09
N VAL A 238 -1.35 -9.41 -16.55
CA VAL A 238 -2.41 -9.35 -15.53
C VAL A 238 -2.01 -8.59 -14.26
N SER A 239 -0.72 -8.59 -13.93
CA SER A 239 -0.20 -7.82 -12.79
C SER A 239 -0.29 -6.30 -13.00
N ASN A 240 -0.39 -5.81 -14.25
CA ASN A 240 -0.50 -4.38 -14.55
C ASN A 240 -1.91 -3.86 -14.22
N GLN A 241 -2.08 -3.25 -13.06
CA GLN A 241 -3.32 -2.69 -12.53
C GLN A 241 -3.47 -1.18 -12.78
N SER A 242 -2.95 -0.70 -13.92
CA SER A 242 -3.13 0.68 -14.40
C SER A 242 -4.27 0.77 -15.41
N VAL A 243 -4.68 1.99 -15.77
CA VAL A 243 -5.63 2.20 -16.88
C VAL A 243 -5.05 1.75 -18.21
N GLN A 244 -3.75 1.93 -18.45
CA GLN A 244 -3.12 1.42 -19.67
C GLN A 244 -3.15 -0.12 -19.71
N GLY A 245 -3.02 -0.79 -18.57
CA GLY A 245 -3.18 -2.23 -18.48
C GLY A 245 -4.59 -2.70 -18.84
N ILE A 246 -5.62 -1.99 -18.36
CA ILE A 246 -7.02 -2.26 -18.73
C ILE A 246 -7.21 -2.10 -20.24
N LEU A 247 -6.77 -0.97 -20.79
CA LEU A 247 -6.88 -0.66 -22.22
C LEU A 247 -6.15 -1.68 -23.09
N ALA A 248 -4.92 -2.07 -22.70
CA ALA A 248 -4.15 -3.09 -23.40
C ALA A 248 -4.84 -4.47 -23.39
N ARG A 249 -5.49 -4.87 -22.29
CA ARG A 249 -6.28 -6.11 -22.22
C ARG A 249 -7.57 -6.06 -23.06
N LEU A 250 -8.10 -4.87 -23.32
CA LEU A 250 -9.22 -4.66 -24.25
C LEU A 250 -8.80 -4.63 -25.73
N GLY A 251 -7.50 -4.73 -26.03
CA GLY A 251 -6.99 -4.60 -27.39
C GLY A 251 -6.85 -3.16 -27.88
N GLU A 252 -6.95 -2.16 -26.98
CA GLU A 252 -6.92 -0.73 -27.29
C GLU A 252 -5.71 -0.03 -26.63
N PRO A 253 -4.45 -0.40 -26.93
CA PRO A 253 -3.27 0.21 -26.30
C PRO A 253 -2.99 1.64 -26.78
N ASP A 254 -3.91 2.28 -27.49
CA ASP A 254 -3.73 3.58 -28.14
C ASP A 254 -3.36 4.68 -27.13
N ARG A 255 -2.33 5.46 -27.49
CA ARG A 255 -1.76 6.49 -26.62
C ARG A 255 -2.71 7.68 -26.43
N ALA A 256 -3.55 8.00 -27.41
CA ALA A 256 -4.48 9.12 -27.32
C ALA A 256 -5.66 8.76 -26.39
N VAL A 257 -6.22 7.55 -26.52
CA VAL A 257 -7.26 7.03 -25.61
C VAL A 257 -6.75 7.01 -24.17
N TRP A 258 -5.53 6.50 -23.96
CA TRP A 258 -4.89 6.52 -22.66
C TRP A 258 -4.68 7.93 -22.12
N ALA A 259 -4.18 8.86 -22.94
CA ALA A 259 -3.98 10.25 -22.54
C ALA A 259 -5.30 10.91 -22.09
N VAL A 260 -6.40 10.68 -22.81
CA VAL A 260 -7.73 11.18 -22.41
C VAL A 260 -8.15 10.60 -21.06
N ALA A 261 -8.00 9.29 -20.86
CA ALA A 261 -8.34 8.65 -19.58
C ALA A 261 -7.47 9.18 -18.42
N VAL A 262 -6.18 9.39 -18.66
CA VAL A 262 -5.24 10.02 -17.71
C VAL A 262 -5.72 11.43 -17.36
N LEU A 263 -6.07 12.27 -18.34
CA LEU A 263 -6.55 13.62 -18.10
C LEU A 263 -7.83 13.65 -17.25
N LEU A 264 -8.77 12.74 -17.51
CA LEU A 264 -9.99 12.60 -16.70
C LEU A 264 -9.66 12.22 -15.25
N ILE A 265 -8.78 11.24 -15.05
CA ILE A 265 -8.33 10.81 -13.72
C ILE A 265 -7.63 11.95 -12.98
N LEU A 266 -6.72 12.67 -13.66
CA LEU A 266 -6.02 13.82 -13.09
C LEU A 266 -6.98 14.97 -12.77
N GLY A 267 -8.02 15.19 -13.58
CA GLY A 267 -9.07 16.17 -13.30
C GLY A 267 -9.83 15.85 -12.02
N VAL A 268 -10.29 14.60 -11.87
CA VAL A 268 -10.95 14.12 -10.64
C VAL A 268 -10.01 14.23 -9.44
N TRP A 269 -8.77 13.73 -9.59
CA TRP A 269 -7.74 13.80 -8.56
C TRP A 269 -7.50 15.24 -8.10
N ALA A 270 -7.32 16.18 -9.02
CA ALA A 270 -7.05 17.58 -8.68
C ALA A 270 -8.22 18.19 -7.88
N VAL A 271 -9.47 18.00 -8.33
CA VAL A 271 -10.65 18.52 -7.62
C VAL A 271 -10.77 17.94 -6.22
N ARG A 272 -10.61 16.61 -6.09
CA ARG A 272 -10.78 15.89 -4.81
C ARG A 272 -9.64 16.21 -3.83
N THR A 273 -8.44 16.31 -4.35
CA THR A 273 -7.24 16.71 -3.59
C THR A 273 -7.36 18.14 -3.07
N ARG A 274 -7.83 19.10 -3.89
CA ARG A 274 -8.08 20.47 -3.41
C ARG A 274 -9.08 20.50 -2.26
N ARG A 275 -10.15 19.69 -2.33
CA ARG A 275 -11.13 19.57 -1.24
C ARG A 275 -10.49 18.99 0.03
N ALA A 276 -9.68 17.95 -0.08
CA ALA A 276 -8.97 17.36 1.06
C ALA A 276 -8.01 18.37 1.73
N VAL A 277 -7.24 19.10 0.93
CA VAL A 277 -6.32 20.12 1.44
C VAL A 277 -7.08 21.28 2.08
N ALA A 278 -8.19 21.72 1.49
CA ALA A 278 -9.04 22.77 2.07
C ALA A 278 -9.66 22.35 3.42
N ALA A 279 -9.93 21.05 3.61
CA ALA A 279 -10.37 20.48 4.87
C ALA A 279 -9.22 20.20 5.87
N GLY A 280 -7.96 20.47 5.51
CA GLY A 280 -6.78 20.15 6.33
C GLY A 280 -6.43 18.65 6.38
N GLU A 281 -7.05 17.83 5.54
CA GLU A 281 -6.93 16.37 5.53
C GLU A 281 -5.75 15.91 4.65
N TRP A 282 -4.51 16.21 5.09
CA TRP A 282 -3.31 15.86 4.32
C TRP A 282 -3.17 14.37 4.02
N THR A 283 -3.52 13.48 4.96
CA THR A 283 -3.48 12.03 4.72
C THR A 283 -4.41 11.62 3.56
N ALA A 284 -5.59 12.25 3.45
CA ALA A 284 -6.52 11.99 2.36
C ALA A 284 -5.99 12.53 1.01
N ALA A 285 -5.40 13.73 1.01
CA ALA A 285 -4.78 14.29 -0.19
C ALA A 285 -3.63 13.41 -0.72
N PHE A 286 -2.78 12.89 0.18
CA PHE A 286 -1.70 11.97 -0.17
C PHE A 286 -2.23 10.60 -0.61
N ALA A 287 -3.29 10.09 0.03
CA ALA A 287 -3.97 8.86 -0.38
C ALA A 287 -4.51 8.96 -1.82
N LEU A 288 -5.26 10.03 -2.11
CA LEU A 288 -5.78 10.30 -3.47
C LEU A 288 -4.65 10.39 -4.51
N THR A 289 -3.51 10.98 -4.14
CA THR A 289 -2.35 11.11 -5.03
C THR A 289 -1.68 9.77 -5.29
N GLY A 290 -1.55 8.91 -4.28
CA GLY A 290 -1.06 7.53 -4.48
C GLY A 290 -1.97 6.71 -5.39
N LEU A 291 -3.29 6.82 -5.21
CA LEU A 291 -4.29 6.17 -6.07
C LEU A 291 -4.19 6.65 -7.52
N ALA A 292 -4.15 7.97 -7.72
CA ALA A 292 -4.01 8.56 -9.05
C ALA A 292 -2.70 8.14 -9.72
N ALA A 293 -1.58 8.15 -8.99
CA ALA A 293 -0.28 7.73 -9.52
C ALA A 293 -0.29 6.27 -10.01
N CYS A 294 -0.96 5.37 -9.29
CA CYS A 294 -1.13 3.98 -9.70
C CYS A 294 -2.04 3.83 -10.94
N LEU A 295 -3.06 4.66 -11.11
CA LEU A 295 -3.95 4.56 -12.26
C LEU A 295 -3.35 5.13 -13.55
N VAL A 296 -2.63 6.26 -13.44
CA VAL A 296 -2.10 7.00 -14.59
C VAL A 296 -0.73 6.51 -15.06
N SER A 297 -0.01 5.74 -14.25
CA SER A 297 1.25 5.11 -14.69
C SER A 297 0.97 4.15 -15.86
N PRO A 298 1.83 4.07 -16.90
CA PRO A 298 1.68 3.08 -17.97
C PRO A 298 1.67 1.64 -17.45
N ILE A 299 2.45 1.39 -16.40
CA ILE A 299 2.58 0.09 -15.76
C ILE A 299 2.51 0.27 -14.26
N THR A 300 1.58 -0.46 -13.63
CA THR A 300 1.41 -0.55 -12.17
C THR A 300 1.30 -2.01 -11.79
N TRP A 301 2.44 -2.67 -11.55
CA TRP A 301 2.45 -4.02 -10.96
C TRP A 301 1.76 -4.06 -9.60
N VAL A 302 1.26 -5.24 -9.20
CA VAL A 302 0.57 -5.43 -7.92
C VAL A 302 1.37 -4.90 -6.73
N HIS A 303 2.70 -5.08 -6.70
CA HIS A 303 3.56 -4.55 -5.64
C HIS A 303 3.61 -3.01 -5.54
N HIS A 304 3.18 -2.28 -6.56
CA HIS A 304 3.02 -0.82 -6.47
C HIS A 304 1.84 -0.42 -5.60
N LEU A 305 0.83 -1.30 -5.45
CA LEU A 305 -0.40 -0.96 -4.74
C LEU A 305 -0.22 -0.80 -3.22
N VAL A 306 1.01 -0.89 -2.68
CA VAL A 306 1.34 -0.38 -1.34
C VAL A 306 0.99 1.11 -1.18
N TRP A 307 0.92 1.87 -2.28
CA TRP A 307 0.42 3.26 -2.30
C TRP A 307 -1.06 3.39 -1.88
N LEU A 308 -1.82 2.30 -1.77
CA LEU A 308 -3.20 2.28 -1.24
C LEU A 308 -3.25 2.29 0.31
N LEU A 309 -2.14 1.99 1.01
CA LEU A 309 -2.12 1.94 2.49
C LEU A 309 -2.70 3.21 3.16
N PRO A 310 -2.37 4.43 2.71
CA PRO A 310 -2.97 5.65 3.27
C PRO A 310 -4.50 5.69 3.11
N SER A 311 -5.06 5.15 2.02
CA SER A 311 -6.50 5.11 1.76
C SER A 311 -7.24 4.27 2.79
N PHE A 312 -6.67 3.12 3.20
CA PHE A 312 -7.23 2.30 4.29
C PHE A 312 -7.21 3.04 5.62
N ALA A 313 -6.12 3.77 5.92
CA ALA A 313 -6.04 4.58 7.13
C ALA A 313 -7.09 5.70 7.13
N VAL A 314 -7.40 6.30 5.97
CA VAL A 314 -8.47 7.31 5.81
C VAL A 314 -9.85 6.68 6.01
N LEU A 315 -10.13 5.51 5.42
CA LEU A 315 -11.41 4.81 5.59
C LEU A 315 -11.69 4.42 7.03
N VAL A 316 -10.68 3.88 7.74
CA VAL A 316 -10.82 3.49 9.15
C VAL A 316 -11.10 4.72 10.01
N ARG A 317 -10.35 5.82 9.82
CA ARG A 317 -10.59 7.08 10.53
C ARG A 317 -11.98 7.65 10.26
N ALA A 318 -12.48 7.51 9.04
CA ALA A 318 -13.80 7.99 8.64
C ALA A 318 -14.95 7.10 9.13
N GLY A 319 -14.68 6.12 10.00
CA GLY A 319 -15.71 5.22 10.53
C GLY A 319 -16.23 4.21 9.51
N ARG A 320 -15.46 3.91 8.45
CA ARG A 320 -15.81 2.92 7.41
C ARG A 320 -14.94 1.66 7.45
N PRO A 321 -14.69 1.01 8.61
CA PRO A 321 -13.80 -0.14 8.70
C PRO A 321 -14.33 -1.37 7.96
N ARG A 322 -15.65 -1.50 7.77
CA ARG A 322 -16.24 -2.60 6.98
C ARG A 322 -15.88 -2.52 5.51
N VAL A 323 -15.95 -1.31 4.93
CA VAL A 323 -15.53 -1.06 3.54
C VAL A 323 -14.03 -1.28 3.41
N ALA A 324 -13.24 -0.75 4.35
CA ALA A 324 -11.79 -1.00 4.39
C ALA A 324 -11.49 -2.50 4.43
N GLY A 325 -12.14 -3.26 5.31
CA GLY A 325 -11.96 -4.70 5.46
C GLY A 325 -12.37 -5.50 4.21
N ALA A 326 -13.47 -5.13 3.55
CA ALA A 326 -13.92 -5.79 2.32
C ALA A 326 -12.93 -5.58 1.16
N LEU A 327 -12.50 -4.33 0.92
CA LEU A 327 -11.53 -4.01 -0.13
C LEU A 327 -10.16 -4.66 0.16
N TYR A 328 -9.75 -4.62 1.42
CA TYR A 328 -8.55 -5.29 1.89
C TYR A 328 -8.60 -6.81 1.65
N ALA A 329 -9.74 -7.45 1.96
CA ALA A 329 -9.88 -8.89 1.77
C ALA A 329 -9.70 -9.28 0.30
N VAL A 330 -10.26 -8.51 -0.65
CA VAL A 330 -10.04 -8.74 -2.09
C VAL A 330 -8.56 -8.59 -2.47
N LEU A 331 -7.84 -7.61 -1.90
CA LEU A 331 -6.40 -7.45 -2.12
C LEU A 331 -5.53 -8.50 -1.39
N CYS A 332 -6.12 -9.44 -0.66
CA CYS A 332 -5.41 -10.57 -0.08
C CYS A 332 -5.58 -11.86 -0.89
N THR A 333 -6.56 -11.93 -1.81
CA THR A 333 -6.94 -13.19 -2.47
C THR A 333 -6.07 -13.57 -3.65
N SER A 334 -5.30 -12.65 -4.23
CA SER A 334 -4.60 -12.90 -5.49
C SER A 334 -5.56 -13.27 -6.63
N VAL A 335 -6.80 -12.78 -6.55
CA VAL A 335 -7.89 -13.07 -7.50
C VAL A 335 -7.53 -12.70 -8.93
N VAL A 336 -6.76 -11.63 -9.15
CA VAL A 336 -6.36 -11.20 -10.49
C VAL A 336 -5.60 -12.30 -11.24
N TRP A 337 -4.84 -13.14 -10.53
CA TRP A 337 -4.02 -14.19 -11.12
C TRP A 337 -4.82 -15.37 -11.69
N LEU A 338 -6.13 -15.46 -11.42
CA LEU A 338 -7.01 -16.44 -12.06
C LEU A 338 -7.09 -16.23 -13.59
N TRP A 339 -6.84 -14.99 -14.05
CA TRP A 339 -6.82 -14.61 -15.46
C TRP A 339 -5.38 -14.42 -15.97
N PHE A 340 -4.44 -15.21 -15.45
CA PHE A 340 -3.05 -15.18 -15.91
C PHE A 340 -2.90 -15.66 -17.36
N ASP A 341 -3.59 -16.76 -17.71
CA ASP A 341 -3.50 -17.37 -19.04
C ASP A 341 -4.41 -16.67 -20.06
N ASP A 342 -5.65 -16.34 -19.67
CA ASP A 342 -6.60 -15.61 -20.49
C ASP A 342 -7.37 -14.59 -19.65
N ALA A 343 -7.39 -13.34 -20.11
CA ALA A 343 -8.10 -12.22 -19.50
C ALA A 343 -9.20 -11.64 -20.41
N SER A 344 -9.58 -12.39 -21.46
CA SER A 344 -10.65 -12.03 -22.38
C SER A 344 -12.04 -12.13 -21.70
N GLY A 345 -13.06 -11.57 -22.37
CA GLY A 345 -14.43 -11.63 -21.88
C GLY A 345 -14.76 -10.66 -20.74
N VAL A 346 -16.02 -10.72 -20.30
CA VAL A 346 -16.56 -9.82 -19.27
C VAL A 346 -16.01 -10.16 -17.88
N ASP A 347 -15.87 -11.45 -17.58
CA ASP A 347 -15.26 -11.93 -16.34
C ASP A 347 -13.77 -11.59 -16.29
N GLY A 348 -13.03 -11.72 -17.40
CA GLY A 348 -11.65 -11.24 -17.52
C GLY A 348 -11.54 -9.74 -17.33
N PHE A 349 -12.41 -8.95 -17.96
CA PHE A 349 -12.43 -7.50 -17.78
C PHE A 349 -12.71 -7.06 -16.34
N LEU A 350 -13.58 -7.77 -15.61
CA LEU A 350 -13.88 -7.43 -14.21
C LEU A 350 -12.83 -7.98 -13.25
N GLY A 351 -12.46 -9.26 -13.40
CA GLY A 351 -11.59 -10.02 -12.51
C GLY A 351 -10.12 -9.66 -12.64
N SER A 352 -9.58 -9.65 -13.87
CA SER A 352 -8.17 -9.31 -14.11
C SER A 352 -7.83 -7.86 -13.73
N ASN A 353 -8.83 -6.98 -13.70
CA ASN A 353 -8.70 -5.56 -13.37
C ASN A 353 -9.24 -5.21 -11.98
N ALA A 354 -9.55 -6.21 -11.13
CA ALA A 354 -10.20 -6.00 -9.84
C ALA A 354 -9.49 -4.97 -8.96
N TYR A 355 -8.15 -4.98 -8.94
CA TYR A 355 -7.39 -4.04 -8.12
C TYR A 355 -7.35 -2.63 -8.74
N ALA A 356 -7.36 -2.51 -10.06
CA ALA A 356 -7.54 -1.23 -10.75
C ALA A 356 -8.94 -0.64 -10.46
N TRP A 357 -9.99 -1.45 -10.44
CA TRP A 357 -11.35 -1.02 -10.07
C TRP A 357 -11.44 -0.58 -8.62
N ILE A 358 -10.79 -1.28 -7.70
CA ILE A 358 -10.68 -0.84 -6.30
C ILE A 358 -9.96 0.50 -6.20
N THR A 359 -8.83 0.66 -6.90
CA THR A 359 -8.06 1.91 -6.94
C THR A 359 -8.90 3.07 -7.47
N LEU A 360 -9.62 2.87 -8.58
CA LEU A 360 -10.51 3.87 -9.17
C LEU A 360 -11.67 4.20 -8.23
N GLY A 361 -12.31 3.20 -7.64
CA GLY A 361 -13.41 3.41 -6.72
C GLY A 361 -12.98 4.18 -5.47
N LEU A 362 -11.79 3.88 -4.93
CA LEU A 362 -11.20 4.67 -3.85
C LEU A 362 -10.97 6.12 -4.30
N LEU A 363 -10.42 6.37 -5.50
CA LEU A 363 -10.21 7.75 -5.99
C LEU A 363 -11.53 8.54 -6.04
N LEU A 364 -12.59 7.92 -6.53
CA LEU A 364 -13.91 8.53 -6.67
C LEU A 364 -14.58 8.76 -5.31
N TRP A 365 -14.53 7.78 -4.40
CA TRP A 365 -15.39 7.73 -3.22
C TRP A 365 -14.70 7.77 -1.86
N LEU A 366 -13.37 7.95 -1.78
CA LEU A 366 -12.67 8.12 -0.50
C LEU A 366 -13.33 9.26 0.32
N PRO A 367 -13.62 9.08 1.61
CA PRO A 367 -14.21 10.16 2.40
C PRO A 367 -13.23 11.33 2.50
N VAL A 368 -13.67 12.50 2.04
CA VAL A 368 -12.90 13.76 2.01
C VAL A 368 -13.82 14.88 2.49
N GLY A 369 -13.33 15.75 3.36
CA GLY A 369 -14.08 16.88 3.91
C GLY A 369 -15.18 16.47 4.89
N GLN A 370 -15.13 15.24 5.40
CA GLN A 370 -16.06 14.71 6.40
C GLN A 370 -15.46 14.73 7.80
N PHE A 371 -14.16 15.03 7.95
CA PHE A 371 -13.54 15.17 9.25
C PHE A 371 -13.79 16.57 9.82
N CYS A 372 -14.95 16.74 10.45
CA CYS A 372 -15.11 17.83 11.40
C CYS A 372 -14.12 17.58 12.55
N PRO A 373 -13.20 18.51 12.88
CA PRO A 373 -12.32 18.33 14.02
C PRO A 373 -13.20 18.20 15.27
N ALA A 374 -13.22 17.01 15.86
CA ALA A 374 -13.77 16.82 17.19
C ALA A 374 -12.98 17.74 18.14
N LEU A 375 -13.67 18.80 18.57
CA LEU A 375 -13.32 19.67 19.69
C LEU A 375 -11.93 20.30 19.59
N ARG A 376 -11.90 21.55 19.09
CA ARG A 376 -11.17 22.59 19.81
C ARG A 376 -11.69 22.58 21.25
N THR A 377 -11.09 21.76 22.11
CA THR A 377 -11.21 21.91 23.56
C THR A 377 -10.87 23.36 23.86
N GLY A 378 -11.81 24.01 24.53
CA GLY A 378 -12.01 25.45 24.51
C GLY A 378 -10.73 26.26 24.59
N SER A 379 -10.63 27.23 23.68
CA SER A 379 -9.98 28.49 24.04
C SER A 379 -10.57 28.89 25.38
N ARG A 380 -9.71 28.91 26.39
CA ARG A 380 -9.99 29.33 27.75
C ARG A 380 -10.35 30.82 27.67
N SER A 381 -11.61 31.10 27.35
CA SER A 381 -12.18 32.42 27.46
C SER A 381 -12.22 32.73 28.95
N THR A 382 -11.51 33.78 29.30
CA THR A 382 -11.36 34.38 30.62
C THR A 382 -12.69 34.48 31.36
N SER A 383 -12.87 33.68 32.41
CA SER A 383 -13.71 34.08 33.55
C SER A 383 -12.79 34.65 34.60
N THR A 384 -12.84 35.97 34.71
CA THR A 384 -12.34 36.79 35.81
C THR A 384 -12.66 36.09 37.13
N THR A 385 -11.62 35.73 37.89
CA THR A 385 -11.77 35.24 39.26
C THR A 385 -12.22 36.41 40.13
N THR A 386 -13.53 36.53 40.34
CA THR A 386 -14.06 37.28 41.50
C THR A 386 -13.73 36.47 42.75
N ALA A 387 -13.12 37.12 43.73
CA ALA A 387 -12.72 36.51 45.00
C ALA A 387 -13.90 35.84 45.72
N ALA A 388 -13.66 34.66 46.29
CA ALA A 388 -14.63 33.93 47.08
C ALA A 388 -14.92 34.65 48.42
N PRO A 389 -16.19 34.77 48.86
CA PRO A 389 -16.50 35.20 50.21
C PRO A 389 -16.18 34.10 51.22
N VAL A 390 -15.60 34.49 52.35
CA VAL A 390 -15.29 33.64 53.51
C VAL A 390 -16.57 33.00 54.10
N PRO A 391 -16.59 31.72 54.50
CA PRO A 391 -17.76 31.10 55.13
C PRO A 391 -17.92 31.59 56.57
N ALA A 392 -19.10 32.10 56.92
CA ALA A 392 -19.52 32.29 58.30
C ALA A 392 -20.01 30.96 58.91
N ALA A 393 -19.70 30.76 60.19
CA ALA A 393 -19.96 29.57 61.00
C ALA A 393 -21.47 29.37 61.34
N PRO A 394 -21.88 28.19 61.85
CA PRO A 394 -23.19 27.59 61.61
C PRO A 394 -24.28 28.03 62.61
N ALA A 395 -25.53 28.05 62.14
CA ALA A 395 -26.73 28.11 62.97
C ALA A 395 -27.44 26.75 62.95
N ILE A 396 -27.91 26.33 64.12
CA ILE A 396 -28.40 24.99 64.47
C ILE A 396 -29.94 24.94 64.50
N SER A 397 -30.48 23.79 64.07
CA SER A 397 -31.78 23.13 64.40
C SER A 397 -33.09 23.61 63.75
N PRO A 398 -34.17 22.78 63.73
CA PRO A 398 -34.30 21.37 64.16
C PRO A 398 -34.93 20.41 63.12
N ALA A 399 -34.91 19.12 63.47
CA ALA A 399 -35.39 17.96 62.72
C ALA A 399 -36.92 17.84 62.60
N SER A 400 -37.37 17.08 61.59
CA SER A 400 -38.58 16.25 61.68
C SER A 400 -38.40 14.93 60.92
N VAL A 401 -38.77 13.87 61.62
CA VAL A 401 -38.68 12.43 61.38
C VAL A 401 -39.85 11.92 60.53
N GLN A 402 -39.65 10.88 59.70
CA GLN A 402 -40.55 9.70 59.47
C GLN A 402 -40.05 8.88 58.26
N THR A 403 -39.42 7.70 58.43
CA THR A 403 -39.96 6.31 58.54
C THR A 403 -40.48 5.67 57.24
N ASP A 404 -39.70 4.71 56.74
CA ASP A 404 -40.01 3.55 55.86
C ASP A 404 -41.06 2.59 56.46
N PRO A 405 -41.43 1.39 55.90
CA PRO A 405 -41.60 0.86 54.52
C PRO A 405 -42.89 -0.02 54.38
N CYS A 406 -42.91 -0.97 53.40
CA CYS A 406 -43.83 -2.12 53.17
C CYS A 406 -44.98 -1.85 52.17
N SER A 407 -45.40 -2.72 51.23
CA SER A 407 -45.55 -4.19 51.14
C SER A 407 -45.97 -4.52 49.67
N SER A 408 -45.59 -5.61 48.98
CA SER A 408 -45.89 -7.07 49.04
C SER A 408 -46.84 -7.57 47.92
N GLY A 409 -46.59 -8.80 47.44
CA GLY A 409 -47.50 -9.71 46.66
C GLY A 409 -47.66 -9.41 45.17
N THR A 410 -47.74 -10.34 44.21
CA THR A 410 -48.02 -11.80 44.12
C THR A 410 -47.73 -12.20 42.65
N ALA A 411 -46.97 -13.23 42.29
CA ALA A 411 -47.25 -14.68 42.21
C ALA A 411 -48.02 -15.20 40.96
N ALA A 412 -47.51 -16.33 40.43
CA ALA A 412 -48.08 -17.35 39.51
C ALA A 412 -48.11 -17.03 37.99
N ALA A 413 -47.65 -17.83 37.02
CA ALA A 413 -47.36 -19.26 36.78
C ALA A 413 -48.31 -19.90 35.75
N THR A 414 -47.79 -20.91 35.04
CA THR A 414 -48.41 -21.89 34.10
C THR A 414 -48.49 -21.50 32.61
N ALA A 415 -48.46 -22.39 31.61
CA ALA A 415 -47.87 -23.72 31.35
C ALA A 415 -48.41 -24.17 29.95
N GLY A 416 -47.66 -25.02 29.24
CA GLY A 416 -48.15 -25.85 28.11
C GLY A 416 -47.97 -25.24 26.72
N GLY A 417 -47.63 -25.97 25.66
CA GLY A 417 -47.41 -27.40 25.47
C GLY A 417 -47.36 -27.74 23.96
N VAL A 418 -46.31 -28.47 23.57
CA VAL A 418 -46.24 -29.67 22.68
C VAL A 418 -46.72 -29.65 21.19
N VAL A 419 -45.94 -30.39 20.38
CA VAL A 419 -46.24 -31.18 19.13
C VAL A 419 -46.08 -30.43 17.80
N ALA A 420 -45.60 -30.98 16.67
CA ALA A 420 -44.62 -32.01 16.26
C ALA A 420 -44.65 -32.08 14.70
N ALA A 421 -43.59 -32.66 14.10
CA ALA A 421 -43.51 -33.32 12.77
C ALA A 421 -43.69 -32.44 11.51
N GLY A 422 -43.01 -32.68 10.38
CA GLY A 422 -42.05 -33.70 9.95
C GLY A 422 -41.82 -33.65 8.43
N ARG A 423 -40.85 -34.44 7.95
CA ARG A 423 -40.52 -34.88 6.56
C ARG A 423 -39.75 -33.89 5.65
N ALA A 424 -38.49 -34.18 5.29
CA ALA A 424 -37.93 -35.12 4.29
C ALA A 424 -37.79 -34.46 2.89
N SER A 425 -36.58 -34.06 2.47
CA SER A 425 -35.59 -34.81 1.64
C SER A 425 -35.98 -34.96 0.17
N VAL A 426 -35.17 -34.40 -0.76
CA VAL A 426 -34.73 -35.03 -2.03
C VAL A 426 -33.44 -34.34 -2.54
N ARG A 427 -32.47 -35.16 -2.96
CA ARG A 427 -31.21 -34.83 -3.67
C ARG A 427 -31.44 -34.76 -5.18
N GLY A 428 -30.59 -34.02 -5.90
CA GLY A 428 -30.41 -34.21 -7.35
C GLY A 428 -29.32 -33.32 -7.97
N ALA A 429 -28.24 -33.94 -8.42
CA ALA A 429 -27.24 -33.50 -9.40
C ALA A 429 -26.78 -34.77 -10.15
N PRO A 430 -25.95 -34.75 -11.22
CA PRO A 430 -25.49 -33.69 -12.12
C PRO A 430 -25.63 -34.06 -13.63
N SER A 431 -25.20 -33.20 -14.56
CA SER A 431 -24.89 -33.59 -15.96
C SER A 431 -23.90 -32.63 -16.66
N GLU A 432 -22.79 -33.20 -17.14
CA GLU A 432 -21.90 -32.79 -18.25
C GLU A 432 -21.93 -33.97 -19.27
N PRO A 433 -21.51 -33.89 -20.57
CA PRO A 433 -20.17 -33.45 -21.06
C PRO A 433 -20.19 -32.72 -22.45
N THR A 434 -19.10 -32.21 -23.05
CA THR A 434 -18.16 -32.91 -23.97
C THR A 434 -17.09 -31.95 -24.57
N ALA A 435 -15.89 -32.51 -24.85
CA ALA A 435 -14.63 -31.97 -25.42
C ALA A 435 -14.72 -31.36 -26.86
N SER A 436 -13.75 -30.76 -27.55
CA SER A 436 -12.25 -30.79 -27.65
C SER A 436 -11.81 -29.65 -28.63
N THR A 437 -10.63 -29.01 -28.57
CA THR A 437 -9.35 -29.38 -29.24
C THR A 437 -8.29 -28.27 -29.07
N LEU A 438 -7.01 -28.68 -28.96
CA LEU A 438 -5.75 -27.89 -28.85
C LEU A 438 -5.21 -27.46 -30.25
N PRO A 439 -4.19 -26.56 -30.35
CA PRO A 439 -2.79 -27.00 -30.30
C PRO A 439 -1.91 -26.26 -29.26
N ALA A 440 -0.87 -26.95 -28.84
CA ALA A 440 0.07 -26.59 -27.78
C ALA A 440 1.20 -25.66 -28.27
N ASP A 441 1.47 -24.61 -27.50
CA ASP A 441 2.71 -23.85 -27.57
C ASP A 441 3.47 -23.90 -26.23
N ARG A 442 4.80 -23.96 -26.35
CA ARG A 442 5.77 -24.27 -25.29
C ARG A 442 5.72 -23.27 -24.13
N LYS A 443 5.54 -23.81 -22.92
CA LYS A 443 5.71 -23.14 -21.62
C LYS A 443 7.17 -22.72 -21.41
N PRO A 444 7.46 -21.47 -21.00
CA PRO A 444 8.67 -21.15 -20.28
C PRO A 444 8.40 -21.22 -18.77
N GLN A 445 9.32 -21.84 -18.03
CA GLN A 445 9.55 -21.70 -16.60
C GLN A 445 8.66 -22.50 -15.63
N SER A 446 8.88 -23.82 -15.66
CA SER A 446 8.97 -24.65 -14.46
C SER A 446 10.13 -25.61 -14.67
N SER A 447 11.31 -25.23 -14.19
CA SER A 447 12.41 -26.18 -14.00
C SER A 447 13.22 -25.72 -12.80
N SER A 448 12.85 -26.27 -11.65
CA SER A 448 13.68 -26.41 -10.48
C SER A 448 14.87 -27.33 -10.82
N GLU A 449 15.89 -26.80 -11.50
CA GLU A 449 17.18 -27.46 -11.60
C GLU A 449 18.30 -26.49 -11.18
N ARG A 450 18.65 -26.61 -9.90
CA ARG A 450 20.00 -26.56 -9.34
C ARG A 450 20.99 -25.59 -10.02
N ALA A 451 20.87 -24.30 -9.72
CA ALA A 451 21.99 -23.36 -9.88
C ALA A 451 22.92 -23.45 -8.67
N SER A 452 23.91 -24.35 -8.75
CA SER A 452 25.07 -24.38 -7.85
C SER A 452 26.31 -24.65 -8.69
N SER A 453 26.86 -23.58 -9.28
CA SER A 453 28.25 -23.52 -9.74
C SER A 453 28.56 -22.09 -10.20
N TYR A 454 29.04 -21.25 -9.27
CA TYR A 454 29.73 -20.00 -9.58
C TYR A 454 31.21 -20.22 -9.29
N THR A 455 31.96 -20.65 -10.31
CA THR A 455 33.40 -20.47 -10.45
C THR A 455 33.69 -20.57 -11.95
N ALA A 456 34.01 -19.43 -12.58
CA ALA A 456 34.51 -19.40 -13.94
C ALA A 456 36.04 -19.48 -13.90
N ASP A 457 36.59 -20.53 -14.50
CA ASP A 457 38.02 -20.58 -14.84
C ASP A 457 38.32 -19.65 -16.03
N PRO A 458 39.50 -19.02 -16.08
CA PRO A 458 39.92 -18.21 -17.22
C PRO A 458 40.32 -19.10 -18.44
N PRO A 459 40.21 -18.59 -19.68
CA PRO A 459 40.50 -19.37 -20.88
C PRO A 459 42.01 -19.65 -21.05
N PRO A 460 42.39 -20.77 -21.69
CA PRO A 460 43.79 -21.07 -21.98
C PRO A 460 44.31 -20.20 -23.13
N SER A 461 45.62 -19.97 -23.07
CA SER A 461 46.47 -19.12 -23.92
C SER A 461 46.37 -19.36 -25.41
#